data_AF-A0A7W0YJ82-F1
#
_entry.id   AF-A0A7W0YJ82-F1
#
_cell.length_a   1.000
_cell.length_b   1.000
_cell.length_c   1.000
_cell.angle_alpha   90.00
_cell.angle_beta   90.00
_cell.angle_gamma   90.00
#
_symmetry.space_group_name_H-M   'P 1'
#
loop_
_entity.id
_entity.type
_entity.pdbx_description
1 polymer ?
#
loop_
_entity_poly.entity_id
_entity_poly.type
_entity_poly.pdbx_seq_one_letter_code
_entity_poly.pdbx_strand_id
1 'polypeptide(L)'
;MPLPSFGFGHRPSWEYEAPEASGAVLEEPAPQPIKKGWKGKVAVVTGGATGLGRAIAMEFGKLGCHVSFCFVNMPGRDVTEQALLTETALSAMGVGVYASRCDVRDRDAVEAFVHDTKQKLG
;
A
#
# COMPACT_ATOMS: atom_id res chain seq x y z
N MET A 1 26.33 32.12 -40.76
CA MET A 1 25.73 31.10 -41.63
C MET A 1 24.78 30.27 -40.77
N PRO A 2 23.47 30.24 -41.03
CA PRO A 2 22.59 29.33 -40.31
C PRO A 2 22.77 27.90 -40.85
N LEU A 3 22.72 26.93 -39.94
CA LEU A 3 22.73 25.50 -40.27
C LEU A 3 21.39 25.08 -40.91
N PRO A 4 21.38 24.08 -41.80
CA PRO A 4 20.18 23.67 -42.52
C PRO A 4 19.18 22.96 -41.59
N SER A 5 17.89 23.27 -41.77
CA SER A 5 16.79 22.59 -41.11
C SER A 5 16.64 21.18 -41.67
N PHE A 6 17.04 20.17 -40.90
CA PHE A 6 16.60 18.80 -41.15
C PHE A 6 15.27 18.58 -40.45
N GLY A 7 14.20 18.61 -41.24
CA GLY A 7 12.88 18.18 -40.80
C GLY A 7 12.87 16.67 -40.54
N PHE A 8 12.45 16.29 -39.34
CA PHE A 8 11.81 15.00 -39.09
C PHE A 8 10.51 15.30 -38.33
N GLY A 9 9.41 15.37 -39.10
CA GLY A 9 8.06 15.62 -38.62
C GLY A 9 7.44 14.40 -37.95
N HIS A 10 7.96 14.00 -36.79
CA HIS A 10 7.22 13.14 -35.88
C HIS A 10 7.66 13.38 -34.44
N ARG A 11 6.80 14.02 -33.66
CA ARG A 11 6.97 14.13 -32.20
C ARG A 11 6.78 12.73 -31.61
N PRO A 12 7.66 12.26 -30.72
CA PRO A 12 7.49 10.97 -30.08
C PRO A 12 6.27 10.98 -29.15
N SER A 13 5.54 9.87 -29.07
CA SER A 13 4.31 9.73 -28.28
C SER A 13 4.52 9.85 -26.76
N TRP A 14 5.77 9.94 -26.28
CA TRP A 14 6.13 10.15 -24.88
C TRP A 14 6.43 11.63 -24.56
N GLU A 15 6.43 12.51 -25.57
CA GLU A 15 6.62 13.93 -25.37
C GLU A 15 5.33 14.54 -24.78
N TYR A 16 5.34 14.71 -23.46
CA TYR A 16 4.26 15.35 -22.73
C TYR A 16 4.26 16.85 -23.05
N GLU A 17 3.24 17.31 -23.77
CA GLU A 17 2.93 18.73 -23.86
C GLU A 17 2.31 19.14 -22.53
N ALA A 18 3.09 19.84 -21.71
CA ALA A 18 2.53 20.51 -20.54
C ALA A 18 1.42 21.45 -21.05
N PRO A 19 0.17 21.32 -20.57
CA PRO A 19 -0.85 22.30 -20.91
C PRO A 19 -0.31 23.69 -20.55
N GLU A 20 -0.45 24.67 -21.44
CA GLU A 20 -0.21 26.06 -21.05
C GLU A 20 -1.04 26.32 -19.81
N ALA A 21 -0.36 26.63 -18.71
CA ALA A 21 -0.96 26.77 -17.42
C ALA A 21 -2.03 27.86 -17.50
N SER A 22 -3.31 27.47 -17.52
CA SER A 22 -4.37 28.39 -17.12
C SER A 22 -4.02 28.83 -15.71
N GLY A 23 -3.87 30.13 -15.49
CA GLY A 23 -3.34 30.76 -14.27
C GLY A 23 -4.15 30.56 -12.99
N ALA A 24 -4.70 29.37 -12.76
CA ALA A 24 -5.06 28.92 -11.43
C ALA A 24 -3.76 28.55 -10.72
N VAL A 25 -3.26 29.48 -9.91
CA VAL A 25 -2.32 29.15 -8.83
C VAL A 25 -3.00 28.06 -8.00
N LEU A 26 -2.56 26.81 -8.16
CA LEU A 26 -2.96 25.75 -7.25
C LEU A 26 -2.34 26.10 -5.90
N GLU A 27 -3.18 26.48 -4.94
CA GLU A 27 -2.75 26.77 -3.58
C GLU A 27 -1.96 25.54 -3.06
N GLU A 28 -0.68 25.74 -2.78
CA GLU A 28 0.19 24.67 -2.35
C GLU A 28 -0.35 24.15 -1.00
N PRO A 29 -0.77 22.89 -0.91
CA PRO A 29 -1.44 22.41 0.30
C PRO A 29 -0.47 22.51 1.47
N ALA A 30 -0.84 23.29 2.49
CA ALA A 30 -0.03 23.46 3.67
C ALA A 30 0.32 22.08 4.28
N PRO A 31 1.59 21.82 4.65
CA PRO A 31 2.00 20.55 5.21
C PRO A 31 1.19 20.27 6.49
N GLN A 32 0.40 19.21 6.46
CA GLN A 32 -0.39 18.84 7.63
C GLN A 32 0.53 18.28 8.73
N PRO A 33 0.37 18.70 9.99
CA PRO A 33 1.16 18.17 11.09
C PRO A 33 0.92 16.67 11.22
N ILE A 34 1.99 15.88 11.12
CA ILE A 34 1.92 14.43 11.31
C ILE A 34 1.51 14.18 12.77
N LYS A 35 0.28 13.69 12.98
CA LYS A 35 -0.18 13.26 14.32
C LYS A 35 0.85 12.29 14.89
N LYS A 36 1.50 12.68 15.99
CA LYS A 36 2.51 11.85 16.67
C LYS A 36 1.84 10.58 17.20
N GLY A 37 2.50 9.44 16.98
CA GLY A 37 2.11 8.15 17.53
C GLY A 37 1.28 7.27 16.59
N TRP A 38 1.50 5.96 16.73
CA TRP A 38 0.92 4.92 15.89
C TRP A 38 -0.18 4.13 16.61
N LYS A 39 -0.26 4.25 17.94
CA LYS A 39 -1.22 3.53 18.78
C LYS A 39 -2.66 3.78 18.35
N GLY A 40 -3.43 2.72 18.16
CA GLY A 40 -4.83 2.75 17.74
C GLY A 40 -5.06 3.07 16.27
N LYS A 41 -4.00 3.24 15.46
CA LYS A 41 -4.13 3.32 14.00
C LYS A 41 -4.23 1.92 13.39
N VAL A 42 -4.72 1.84 12.17
CA VAL A 42 -4.73 0.61 11.36
C VAL A 42 -3.59 0.66 10.36
N ALA A 43 -2.77 -0.39 10.33
CA ALA A 43 -1.72 -0.61 9.35
C ALA A 43 -2.11 -1.77 8.42
N VAL A 44 -2.02 -1.54 7.10
CA VAL A 44 -2.24 -2.58 6.09
C VAL A 44 -0.90 -3.08 5.57
N VAL A 45 -0.68 -4.39 5.59
CA VAL A 45 0.56 -5.02 5.11
C VAL A 45 0.26 -6.08 4.06
N THR A 46 0.66 -5.84 2.82
CA THR A 46 0.58 -6.85 1.77
C THR A 46 1.73 -7.84 1.89
N GLY A 47 1.45 -9.15 1.81
CA GLY A 47 2.45 -10.20 2.02
C GLY A 47 2.83 -10.40 3.50
N GLY A 48 1.94 -10.10 4.44
CA GLY A 48 2.23 -10.11 5.87
C GLY A 48 2.43 -11.50 6.50
N ALA A 49 2.15 -12.60 5.79
CA ALA A 49 2.23 -13.94 6.34
C ALA A 49 3.66 -14.43 6.65
N THR A 50 4.67 -13.97 5.90
CA THR A 50 6.06 -14.47 6.02
C THR A 50 7.11 -13.38 5.79
N GLY A 51 8.37 -13.70 6.06
CA GLY A 51 9.53 -12.87 5.68
C GLY A 51 9.46 -11.43 6.19
N LEU A 52 9.76 -10.47 5.30
CA LEU A 52 9.77 -9.03 5.63
C LEU A 52 8.37 -8.51 5.95
N GLY A 53 7.34 -8.94 5.22
CA GLY A 53 5.97 -8.51 5.49
C GLY A 53 5.54 -8.85 6.91
N ARG A 54 5.86 -10.07 7.37
CA ARG A 54 5.65 -10.47 8.77
C ARG A 54 6.41 -9.58 9.74
N ALA A 55 7.69 -9.32 9.49
CA ALA A 55 8.51 -8.49 10.37
C ALA A 55 7.93 -7.06 10.51
N ILE A 56 7.48 -6.47 9.39
CA ILE A 56 6.84 -5.16 9.34
C ILE A 56 5.51 -5.17 10.12
N ALA A 57 4.66 -6.17 9.88
CA ALA A 57 3.40 -6.34 10.59
C ALA A 57 3.61 -6.39 12.11
N MET A 58 4.58 -7.20 12.55
CA MET A 58 4.94 -7.33 13.97
C MET A 58 5.43 -6.02 14.58
N GLU A 59 6.19 -5.21 13.83
CA GLU A 59 6.67 -3.92 14.33
C GLU A 59 5.52 -2.91 14.50
N PHE A 60 4.56 -2.87 13.58
CA PHE A 60 3.35 -2.07 13.75
C PHE A 60 2.52 -2.52 14.96
N GLY A 61 2.41 -3.84 15.20
CA GLY A 61 1.77 -4.39 16.38
C GLY A 61 2.41 -3.91 17.68
N LYS A 62 3.75 -3.92 17.78
CA LYS A 62 4.50 -3.39 18.94
C LYS A 62 4.28 -1.90 19.16
N LEU A 63 4.11 -1.13 18.08
CA LEU A 63 3.78 0.30 18.13
C LEU A 63 2.31 0.55 18.52
N GLY A 64 1.52 -0.50 18.74
CA GLY A 64 0.13 -0.44 19.17
C GLY A 64 -0.87 -0.22 18.03
N CYS A 65 -0.46 -0.48 16.78
CA CYS A 65 -1.39 -0.45 15.64
C CYS A 65 -2.24 -1.71 15.63
N HIS A 66 -3.49 -1.58 15.20
CA HIS A 66 -4.23 -2.69 14.62
C HIS A 66 -3.60 -3.03 13.27
N VAL A 67 -3.54 -4.31 12.93
CA VAL A 67 -2.82 -4.77 11.74
C VAL A 67 -3.75 -5.61 10.88
N SER A 68 -3.97 -5.16 9.65
CA SER A 68 -4.57 -5.98 8.60
C SER A 68 -3.49 -6.44 7.65
N PHE A 69 -3.46 -7.72 7.28
CA PHE A 69 -2.51 -8.20 6.29
C PHE A 69 -3.11 -9.22 5.35
N CYS A 70 -2.57 -9.24 4.13
CA CYS A 70 -2.95 -10.23 3.13
C CYS A 70 -1.77 -11.08 2.66
N PHE A 71 -2.09 -12.21 2.04
CA PHE A 71 -1.11 -13.12 1.47
C PHE A 71 -1.71 -13.91 0.29
N VAL A 72 -0.84 -14.53 -0.49
CA VAL A 72 -1.18 -15.45 -1.57
C VAL A 72 -0.46 -16.77 -1.37
N ASN A 73 -1.10 -17.87 -1.80
CA ASN A 73 -0.42 -19.15 -1.91
C ASN A 73 0.15 -19.28 -3.32
N MET A 74 1.37 -19.79 -3.41
CA MET A 74 2.03 -20.08 -4.68
C MET A 74 2.10 -21.59 -4.90
N PRO A 75 2.20 -22.07 -6.16
CA PRO A 75 2.44 -23.48 -6.42
C PRO A 75 3.66 -24.00 -5.61
N GLY A 76 3.46 -25.04 -4.82
CA GLY A 76 4.50 -25.62 -3.96
C GLY A 76 4.82 -24.82 -2.69
N ARG A 77 4.07 -23.75 -2.39
CA ARG A 77 4.26 -22.94 -1.18
C ARG A 77 2.92 -22.47 -0.63
N ASP A 78 2.38 -23.24 0.32
CA ASP A 78 1.29 -22.81 1.19
C ASP A 78 1.85 -21.99 2.36
N VAL A 79 1.29 -20.82 2.59
CA VAL A 79 1.69 -19.93 3.70
C VAL A 79 0.58 -19.72 4.72
N THR A 80 -0.50 -20.51 4.64
CA THR A 80 -1.68 -20.37 5.51
C THR A 80 -1.34 -20.59 6.98
N GLU A 81 -0.51 -21.59 7.30
CA GLU A 81 -0.05 -21.82 8.68
C GLU A 81 0.80 -20.65 9.20
N GLN A 82 1.70 -20.13 8.37
CA GLN A 82 2.55 -19.00 8.71
C GLN A 82 1.74 -17.70 8.88
N ALA A 83 0.67 -17.54 8.09
CA ALA A 83 -0.30 -16.47 8.27
C ALA A 83 -0.98 -16.58 9.64
N LEU A 84 -1.48 -17.77 10.00
CA LEU A 84 -2.11 -18.01 11.31
C LEU A 84 -1.13 -17.74 12.47
N LEU A 85 0.13 -18.15 12.34
CA LEU A 85 1.17 -17.85 13.33
C LEU A 85 1.42 -16.35 13.47
N THR A 86 1.38 -15.61 12.37
CA THR A 86 1.54 -14.15 12.39
C THR A 86 0.33 -13.47 13.04
N GLU A 87 -0.89 -13.90 12.68
CA GLU A 87 -2.12 -13.41 13.27
C GLU A 87 -2.18 -13.66 14.79
N THR A 88 -1.81 -14.87 15.21
CA THR A 88 -1.74 -15.25 16.63
C THR A 88 -0.73 -14.39 17.39
N ALA A 89 0.46 -14.19 16.81
CA ALA A 89 1.52 -13.41 17.44
C ALA A 89 1.14 -11.93 17.59
N LEU A 90 0.46 -11.35 16.59
CA LEU A 90 -0.08 -10.00 16.66
C LEU A 90 -1.21 -9.89 17.69
N SER A 91 -2.12 -10.87 17.71
CA SER A 91 -3.23 -10.91 18.66
C SER A 91 -2.73 -10.97 20.11
N ALA A 92 -1.64 -11.71 20.36
CA ALA A 92 -0.98 -11.77 21.66
C ALA A 92 -0.39 -10.42 22.13
N MET A 93 -0.22 -9.44 21.23
CA MET A 93 0.18 -8.07 21.59
C MET A 93 -1.00 -7.20 22.04
N GLY A 94 -2.23 -7.71 22.01
CA GLY A 94 -3.43 -6.98 22.41
C GLY A 94 -3.93 -5.97 21.37
N VAL A 95 -3.54 -6.14 20.11
CA VAL A 95 -4.03 -5.32 18.99
C VAL A 95 -5.05 -6.11 18.17
N GLY A 96 -6.02 -5.42 17.56
CA GLY A 96 -6.90 -6.01 16.55
C GLY A 96 -6.13 -6.46 15.31
N VAL A 97 -6.49 -7.62 14.79
CA VAL A 97 -5.83 -8.24 13.63
C VAL A 97 -6.87 -8.71 12.63
N TYR A 98 -6.58 -8.53 11.34
CA TYR A 98 -7.32 -9.17 10.27
C TYR A 98 -6.35 -9.79 9.26
N ALA A 99 -6.44 -11.10 9.07
CA ALA A 99 -5.69 -11.80 8.03
C ALA A 99 -6.66 -12.31 6.96
N SER A 100 -6.30 -12.17 5.68
CA SER A 100 -7.05 -12.82 4.61
C SER A 100 -6.15 -13.20 3.43
N ARG A 101 -6.59 -14.18 2.66
CA ARG A 101 -6.00 -14.43 1.35
C ARG A 101 -6.53 -13.38 0.39
N CYS A 102 -5.64 -12.62 -0.23
CA CYS A 102 -5.97 -11.64 -1.25
C CYS A 102 -4.81 -11.53 -2.23
N ASP A 103 -5.11 -11.68 -3.52
CA ASP A 103 -4.16 -11.44 -4.59
C ASP A 103 -4.20 -9.97 -4.98
N VAL A 104 -3.14 -9.23 -4.65
CA VAL A 104 -3.06 -7.79 -4.90
C VAL A 104 -3.01 -7.41 -6.38
N ARG A 105 -2.89 -8.40 -7.27
CA ARG A 105 -3.00 -8.22 -8.73
C ARG A 105 -4.45 -8.12 -9.19
N ASP A 106 -5.39 -8.56 -8.37
CA ASP A 106 -6.83 -8.48 -8.59
C ASP A 106 -7.40 -7.26 -7.84
N ARG A 107 -7.91 -6.30 -8.61
CA ARG A 107 -8.43 -5.04 -8.07
C ARG A 107 -9.63 -5.25 -7.17
N ASP A 108 -10.54 -6.17 -7.53
CA ASP A 108 -11.77 -6.40 -6.79
C ASP A 108 -11.46 -7.11 -5.46
N ALA A 109 -10.48 -8.02 -5.49
CA ALA A 109 -9.97 -8.66 -4.27
C ALA A 109 -9.33 -7.65 -3.30
N VAL A 110 -8.61 -6.66 -3.82
CA VAL A 110 -8.04 -5.57 -2.99
C VAL A 110 -9.14 -4.70 -2.40
N GLU A 111 -10.16 -4.33 -3.19
CA GLU A 111 -11.28 -3.53 -2.70
C GLU A 111 -12.05 -4.24 -1.58
N ALA A 112 -12.33 -5.54 -1.75
CA ALA A 112 -12.96 -6.35 -0.71
C ALA A 112 -12.10 -6.44 0.57
N PHE A 113 -10.79 -6.67 0.43
CA PHE A 113 -9.89 -6.73 1.57
C PHE A 113 -9.80 -5.40 2.34
N VAL A 114 -9.73 -4.27 1.65
CA VAL A 114 -9.71 -2.94 2.27
C VAL A 114 -11.05 -2.64 2.95
N HIS A 115 -12.16 -2.98 2.30
CA HIS A 115 -13.50 -2.86 2.89
C HIS A 115 -13.61 -3.64 4.20
N ASP A 116 -13.22 -4.92 4.21
CA ASP A 116 -13.27 -5.76 5.40
C ASP A 116 -12.33 -5.28 6.50
N THR A 117 -11.15 -4.77 6.11
CA THR A 117 -10.21 -4.14 7.05
C THR A 117 -10.88 -3.00 7.79
N LYS A 118 -11.54 -2.10 7.06
CA LYS A 118 -12.24 -0.95 7.64
C LYS A 118 -13.40 -1.38 8.54
N GLN A 119 -14.15 -2.41 8.15
CA GLN A 119 -15.25 -2.92 8.97
C GLN A 119 -14.76 -3.55 10.28
N LYS A 120 -13.66 -4.29 10.25
CA LYS A 120 -13.16 -5.06 11.40
C LYS A 120 -12.28 -4.25 12.35
N LEU A 121 -11.52 -3.28 11.84
CA LEU A 121 -10.48 -2.59 12.61
C LEU A 121 -10.72 -1.07 12.77
N GLY A 122 -11.70 -0.49 12.07
CA GLY A 122 -12.03 0.94 12.09
C GLY A 122 -11.35 1.77 11.01
#